data_AF-A0A2A5XF74-F1
#
_entry.id   AF-A0A2A5XF74-F1
#
_cell.length_a   1.000
_cell.length_b   1.000
_cell.length_c   1.000
_cell.angle_alpha   90.00
_cell.angle_beta   90.00
_cell.angle_gamma   90.00
#
_symmetry.space_group_name_H-M   'P 1'
#
loop_
_entity.id
_entity.type
_entity.pdbx_description
1 polymer ?
#
loop_
_entity_poly.entity_id
_entity_poly.type
_entity_poly.pdbx_seq_one_letter_code
_entity_poly.pdbx_strand_id
1 'polypeptide(L)'
;MLSSSIFAQKAELTSAILSFRKQDMESAKSYVDAAEVKLNNGGTLKTKDLGKFWHHKGLVYYSLYDASKDINLLEAAANAFKTDTETDGSTYTKKSSNELVRCAIAFNNAAFEKYDAKDFTAALGLFESVVEINAYDAIGKVDTSNLYNASLMAVQANDSEKAIELFDKLIDLDPSNGDYHLSLIQQYTKLENDEARFNAIKKGRELAPNHTGLIFEEVNYYLAQNNNEELLISLESAIKAAPENKILH
;
A
#
# COMPACT_ATOMS: atom_id res chain seq x y z
N MET A 1 24.12 -30.67 21.86
CA MET A 1 24.22 -29.22 21.54
C MET A 1 22.90 -28.60 21.04
N LEU A 2 21.95 -29.37 20.49
CA LEU A 2 20.62 -28.86 20.10
C LEU A 2 19.71 -28.45 21.28
N SER A 3 19.86 -29.06 22.46
CA SER A 3 19.02 -28.73 23.62
C SER A 3 19.42 -27.41 24.28
N SER A 4 20.72 -27.12 24.41
CA SER A 4 21.23 -25.91 25.07
C SER A 4 20.91 -24.63 24.31
N SER A 5 20.84 -24.68 22.98
CA SER A 5 20.44 -23.52 22.17
C SER A 5 18.98 -23.17 22.44
N ILE A 6 18.06 -24.13 22.33
CA ILE A 6 16.60 -23.97 22.56
C ILE A 6 16.28 -23.32 23.92
N PHE A 7 17.00 -23.70 24.97
CA PHE A 7 16.80 -23.11 26.30
C PHE A 7 17.21 -21.64 26.37
N ALA A 8 18.24 -21.23 25.63
CA ALA A 8 18.74 -19.86 25.63
C ALA A 8 17.75 -18.89 24.95
N GLN A 9 17.19 -19.23 23.78
CA GLN A 9 16.23 -18.32 23.11
C GLN A 9 14.93 -18.18 23.93
N LYS A 10 14.49 -19.27 24.57
CA LYS A 10 13.31 -19.22 25.43
C LYS A 10 13.51 -18.35 26.66
N ALA A 11 14.71 -18.36 27.23
CA ALA A 11 15.07 -17.49 28.36
C ALA A 11 15.04 -16.01 27.92
N GLU A 12 15.63 -15.68 26.77
CA GLU A 12 15.63 -14.32 26.22
C GLU A 12 14.22 -13.82 25.91
N LEU A 13 13.38 -14.65 25.28
CA LEU A 13 11.97 -14.33 25.07
C LEU A 13 11.27 -14.04 26.41
N THR A 14 11.56 -14.82 27.45
CA THR A 14 10.95 -14.58 28.76
C THR A 14 11.42 -13.25 29.35
N SER A 15 12.71 -12.94 29.27
CA SER A 15 13.27 -11.67 29.73
C SER A 15 12.71 -10.47 28.96
N ALA A 16 12.60 -10.56 27.64
CA ALA A 16 11.99 -9.54 26.80
C ALA A 16 10.57 -9.19 27.27
N ILE A 17 9.74 -10.22 27.52
CA ILE A 17 8.36 -10.04 27.96
C ILE A 17 8.29 -9.41 29.35
N LEU A 18 9.18 -9.81 30.26
CA LEU A 18 9.23 -9.24 31.61
C LEU A 18 9.68 -7.77 31.58
N SER A 19 10.69 -7.43 30.78
CA SER A 19 11.14 -6.06 30.58
C SER A 19 10.06 -5.20 29.94
N PHE A 20 9.38 -5.69 28.89
CA PHE A 20 8.25 -5.00 28.28
C PHE A 20 7.13 -4.70 29.29
N ARG A 21 6.77 -5.67 30.14
CA ARG A 21 5.77 -5.47 31.21
C ARG A 21 6.19 -4.43 32.24
N LYS A 22 7.50 -4.27 32.47
CA LYS A 22 8.08 -3.25 33.34
C LYS A 22 8.25 -1.89 32.66
N GLN A 23 7.82 -1.74 31.40
CA GLN A 23 8.04 -0.54 30.59
C GLN A 23 9.53 -0.24 30.30
N ASP A 24 10.41 -1.23 30.46
CA ASP A 24 11.83 -1.13 30.12
C ASP A 24 12.03 -1.59 28.66
N MET A 25 11.81 -0.65 27.73
CA MET A 25 11.84 -0.93 26.29
C MET A 25 13.26 -1.16 25.76
N GLU A 26 14.27 -0.54 26.36
CA GLU A 26 15.67 -0.73 25.97
C GLU A 26 16.11 -2.18 26.22
N SER A 27 15.88 -2.68 27.45
CA SER A 27 16.15 -4.07 27.78
C SER A 27 15.26 -5.02 26.97
N ALA A 28 13.97 -4.70 26.82
CA ALA A 28 13.06 -5.54 26.04
C ALA A 28 13.54 -5.69 24.60
N LYS A 29 13.99 -4.60 23.96
CA LYS A 29 14.58 -4.59 22.63
C LYS A 29 15.83 -5.46 22.56
N SER A 30 16.77 -5.24 23.49
CA SER A 30 18.02 -6.01 23.54
C SER A 30 17.74 -7.52 23.62
N TYR A 31 16.76 -7.95 24.42
CA TYR A 31 16.41 -9.36 24.53
C TYR A 31 15.71 -9.93 23.29
N VAL A 32 14.80 -9.19 22.63
CA VAL A 32 14.18 -9.70 21.39
C VAL A 32 15.19 -9.77 20.25
N ASP A 33 16.10 -8.80 20.14
CA ASP A 33 17.17 -8.79 19.12
C ASP A 33 18.15 -9.96 19.34
N ALA A 34 18.56 -10.19 20.59
CA ALA A 34 19.44 -11.30 20.93
C ALA A 34 18.79 -12.67 20.63
N ALA A 35 17.49 -12.81 20.92
CA ALA A 35 16.74 -14.01 20.58
C ALA A 35 16.64 -14.20 19.06
N GLU A 36 16.38 -13.14 18.29
CA GLU A 36 16.31 -13.18 16.83
C GLU A 36 17.63 -13.60 16.20
N VAL A 37 18.75 -13.00 16.62
CA VAL A 37 20.09 -13.34 16.12
C VAL A 37 20.35 -14.85 16.29
N LYS A 38 19.92 -15.42 17.42
CA LYS A 38 20.08 -16.86 17.64
C LYS A 38 19.15 -17.71 16.79
N LEU A 39 17.92 -17.26 16.52
CA LEU A 39 17.01 -17.93 15.58
C LEU A 39 17.62 -17.95 14.17
N ASN A 40 18.15 -16.82 13.72
CA ASN A 40 18.79 -16.69 12.40
C ASN A 40 20.08 -17.53 12.28
N ASN A 41 20.77 -17.78 13.39
CA ASN A 41 21.98 -18.62 13.46
C ASN A 41 21.67 -20.12 13.72
N GLY A 42 20.52 -20.61 13.28
CA GLY A 42 20.14 -22.03 13.36
C GLY A 42 19.55 -22.46 14.71
N GLY A 43 19.26 -21.51 15.60
CA GLY A 43 18.43 -21.75 16.77
C GLY A 43 16.97 -21.99 16.38
N THR A 44 16.27 -22.79 17.17
CA THR A 44 14.85 -23.09 16.91
C THR A 44 14.01 -22.88 18.17
N LEU A 45 12.79 -22.40 17.97
CA LEU A 45 11.75 -22.42 18.98
C LEU A 45 10.69 -23.43 18.57
N LYS A 46 9.99 -23.99 19.57
CA LYS A 46 8.74 -24.69 19.26
C LYS A 46 7.77 -23.70 18.62
N THR A 47 6.96 -24.18 17.69
CA THR A 47 5.96 -23.39 16.95
C THR A 47 5.20 -22.37 17.81
N LYS A 48 4.63 -22.82 18.95
CA LYS A 48 3.91 -21.94 19.89
C LYS A 48 4.78 -20.84 20.52
N ASP A 49 6.07 -21.12 20.73
CA ASP A 49 7.04 -20.18 21.29
C ASP A 49 7.57 -19.24 20.20
N LEU A 50 7.58 -19.67 18.93
CA LEU A 50 7.95 -18.84 17.77
C LEU A 50 6.92 -17.76 17.50
N GLY A 51 5.63 -18.10 17.42
CA GLY A 51 4.59 -17.09 17.25
C GLY A 51 4.52 -16.11 18.43
N LYS A 52 4.71 -16.63 19.65
CA LYS A 52 4.87 -15.80 20.85
C LYS A 52 6.05 -14.82 20.73
N PHE A 53 7.17 -15.26 20.20
CA PHE A 53 8.34 -14.41 19.98
C PHE A 53 8.03 -13.27 19.01
N TRP A 54 7.52 -13.59 17.82
CA TRP A 54 7.20 -12.60 16.80
C TRP A 54 6.17 -11.57 17.26
N HIS A 55 5.11 -12.02 17.94
CA HIS A 55 4.12 -11.11 18.52
C HIS A 55 4.75 -10.12 19.51
N HIS A 56 5.58 -10.59 20.44
CA HIS A 56 6.17 -9.71 21.46
C HIS A 56 7.29 -8.83 20.89
N LYS A 57 8.04 -9.30 19.87
CA LYS A 57 8.94 -8.44 19.10
C LYS A 57 8.16 -7.27 18.48
N GLY A 58 7.04 -7.56 17.82
CA GLY A 58 6.16 -6.53 17.26
C GLY A 58 5.71 -5.52 18.30
N LEU A 59 5.27 -5.97 19.48
CA LEU A 59 4.87 -5.08 20.58
C LEU A 59 6.01 -4.18 21.07
N VAL A 60 7.21 -4.73 21.26
CA VAL A 60 8.40 -3.96 21.69
C VAL A 60 8.72 -2.87 20.67
N TYR A 61 8.80 -3.24 19.40
CA TYR A 61 9.13 -2.30 18.32
C TYR A 61 8.04 -1.24 18.12
N TYR A 62 6.76 -1.61 18.23
CA TYR A 62 5.67 -0.66 18.16
C TYR A 62 5.74 0.35 19.32
N SER A 63 6.01 -0.10 20.54
CA SER A 63 6.16 0.82 21.69
C SER A 63 7.32 1.80 21.51
N LEU A 64 8.43 1.34 20.93
CA LEU A 64 9.56 2.22 20.62
C LEU A 64 9.21 3.22 19.51
N TYR A 65 8.52 2.77 18.45
CA TYR A 65 7.96 3.66 17.42
C TYR A 65 7.03 4.70 18.05
N ASP A 66 6.13 4.31 18.95
CA ASP A 66 5.15 5.24 19.52
C ASP A 66 5.84 6.39 20.27
N ALA A 67 7.00 6.11 20.89
CA ALA A 67 7.82 7.11 21.58
C ALA A 67 8.68 7.96 20.65
N SER A 68 9.31 7.37 19.62
CA SER A 68 10.29 8.08 18.77
C SER A 68 9.72 8.62 17.45
N LYS A 69 8.60 8.05 17.00
CA LYS A 69 8.00 8.19 15.66
C LYS A 69 8.95 7.80 14.51
N ASP A 70 9.97 6.98 14.81
CA ASP A 70 10.87 6.42 13.79
C ASP A 70 10.16 5.32 12.99
N ILE A 71 9.94 5.58 11.70
CA ILE A 71 9.21 4.70 10.79
C ILE A 71 9.89 3.32 10.65
N ASN A 72 11.21 3.24 10.77
CA ASN A 72 11.91 1.93 10.70
C ASN A 72 11.47 0.99 11.83
N LEU A 73 11.10 1.55 12.99
CA LEU A 73 10.59 0.76 14.12
C LEU A 73 9.15 0.30 13.86
N LEU A 74 8.34 1.11 13.18
CA LEU A 74 6.99 0.72 12.77
C LEU A 74 7.02 -0.38 11.72
N GLU A 75 7.90 -0.29 10.73
CA GLU A 75 8.15 -1.33 9.73
C GLU A 75 8.60 -2.63 10.39
N ALA A 76 9.57 -2.57 11.31
CA ALA A 76 10.01 -3.73 12.06
C ALA A 76 8.89 -4.35 12.91
N ALA A 77 8.01 -3.52 13.48
CA ALA A 77 6.85 -3.99 14.22
C ALA A 77 5.84 -4.71 13.31
N ALA A 78 5.45 -4.09 12.19
CA ALA A 78 4.54 -4.67 11.21
C ALA A 78 5.07 -5.99 10.64
N ASN A 79 6.35 -6.04 10.27
CA ASN A 79 7.00 -7.25 9.79
C ASN A 79 6.96 -8.38 10.84
N ALA A 80 7.24 -8.07 12.11
CA ALA A 80 7.16 -9.07 13.18
C ALA A 80 5.73 -9.59 13.38
N PHE A 81 4.72 -8.72 13.34
CA PHE A 81 3.32 -9.16 13.43
C PHE A 81 2.91 -10.00 12.21
N LYS A 82 3.30 -9.61 10.99
CA LYS A 82 3.09 -10.39 9.76
C LYS A 82 3.69 -11.79 9.91
N THR A 83 4.94 -11.89 10.35
CA THR A 83 5.61 -13.18 10.53
C THR A 83 4.88 -14.05 11.57
N ASP A 84 4.34 -13.50 12.65
CA ASP A 84 3.49 -14.27 13.57
C ASP A 84 2.21 -14.76 12.89
N THR A 85 1.56 -13.93 12.06
CA THR A 85 0.34 -14.36 11.37
C THR A 85 0.57 -15.50 10.37
N GLU A 86 1.76 -15.60 9.80
CA GLU A 86 2.19 -16.66 8.87
C GLU A 86 2.82 -17.86 9.60
N THR A 87 3.04 -17.75 10.92
CA THR A 87 3.58 -18.86 11.72
C THR A 87 2.48 -19.89 11.96
N ASP A 88 2.59 -21.04 11.27
CA ASP A 88 1.68 -22.18 11.44
C ASP A 88 1.52 -22.54 12.92
N GLY A 89 0.32 -22.90 13.38
CA GLY A 89 0.07 -23.25 14.78
C GLY A 89 0.34 -22.15 15.83
N SER A 90 0.56 -20.88 15.44
CA SER A 90 0.66 -19.78 16.40
C SER A 90 -0.66 -19.59 17.15
N THR A 91 -0.55 -19.32 18.46
CA THR A 91 -1.70 -18.94 19.30
C THR A 91 -1.89 -17.43 19.38
N TYR A 92 -1.02 -16.66 18.72
CA TYR A 92 -1.01 -15.19 18.73
C TYR A 92 -1.51 -14.58 17.41
N THR A 93 -1.74 -15.38 16.36
CA THR A 93 -2.21 -14.93 15.04
C THR A 93 -3.30 -13.87 15.10
N LYS A 94 -4.37 -14.10 15.89
CA LYS A 94 -5.47 -13.12 16.00
C LYS A 94 -5.06 -11.80 16.68
N LYS A 95 -4.15 -11.86 17.65
CA LYS A 95 -3.62 -10.65 18.31
C LYS A 95 -2.71 -9.89 17.37
N SER A 96 -1.83 -10.57 16.66
CA SER A 96 -0.94 -9.92 15.69
C SER A 96 -1.68 -9.37 14.47
N SER A 97 -2.75 -10.01 14.02
CA SER A 97 -3.67 -9.44 13.01
C SER A 97 -4.28 -8.10 13.50
N ASN A 98 -4.74 -8.02 14.76
CA ASN A 98 -5.23 -6.76 15.32
C ASN A 98 -4.13 -5.68 15.43
N GLU A 99 -2.90 -6.06 15.80
CA GLU A 99 -1.77 -5.11 15.86
C GLU A 99 -1.30 -4.69 14.45
N LEU A 100 -1.44 -5.53 13.41
CA LEU A 100 -1.22 -5.12 12.02
C LEU A 100 -2.20 -4.02 11.61
N VAL A 101 -3.48 -4.12 11.99
CA VAL A 101 -4.46 -3.04 11.77
C VAL A 101 -4.01 -1.75 12.48
N ARG A 102 -3.46 -1.87 13.69
CA ARG A 102 -2.89 -0.72 14.42
C ARG A 102 -1.66 -0.14 13.71
N CYS A 103 -0.79 -0.97 13.14
CA CYS A 103 0.33 -0.51 12.32
C CYS A 103 -0.16 0.20 11.06
N ALA A 104 -1.15 -0.34 10.36
CA ALA A 104 -1.74 0.29 9.18
C ALA A 104 -2.30 1.69 9.50
N ILE A 105 -3.00 1.85 10.64
CA ILE A 105 -3.47 3.16 11.11
C ILE A 105 -2.29 4.12 11.37
N ALA A 106 -1.22 3.64 12.00
CA ALA A 106 -0.04 4.44 12.28
C ALA A 106 0.71 4.88 11.01
N PHE A 107 0.88 3.97 10.04
CA PHE A 107 1.43 4.31 8.72
C PHE A 107 0.56 5.33 7.99
N ASN A 108 -0.75 5.17 8.03
CA ASN A 108 -1.69 6.10 7.41
C ASN A 108 -1.58 7.51 8.02
N ASN A 109 -1.50 7.61 9.34
CA ASN A 109 -1.30 8.91 10.02
C ASN A 109 0.04 9.54 9.62
N ALA A 110 1.12 8.76 9.60
CA ALA A 110 2.42 9.24 9.14
C ALA A 110 2.40 9.67 7.66
N ALA A 111 1.65 8.97 6.80
CA ALA A 111 1.49 9.32 5.39
C ALA A 111 0.84 10.71 5.25
N PHE A 112 -0.22 10.99 6.03
CA PHE A 112 -0.86 12.30 6.05
C PHE A 112 0.06 13.40 6.60
N GLU A 113 0.87 13.13 7.63
CA GLU A 113 1.88 14.09 8.10
C GLU A 113 2.91 14.43 7.01
N LYS A 114 3.36 13.43 6.23
CA LYS A 114 4.27 13.66 5.09
C LYS A 114 3.59 14.40 3.95
N TYR A 115 2.33 14.09 3.67
CA TYR A 115 1.53 14.83 2.70
C TYR A 115 1.40 16.32 3.08
N ASP A 116 1.08 16.62 4.33
CA ASP A 116 0.98 18.00 4.83
C ASP A 116 2.32 18.73 4.75
N ALA A 117 3.42 18.01 4.95
CA ALA A 117 4.79 18.51 4.76
C ALA A 117 5.21 18.62 3.29
N LYS A 118 4.35 18.22 2.33
CA LYS A 118 4.60 18.15 0.88
C LYS A 118 5.75 17.21 0.50
N ASP A 119 6.09 16.28 1.39
CA ASP A 119 7.02 15.20 1.11
C ASP A 119 6.24 14.04 0.46
N PHE A 120 5.89 14.24 -0.81
CA PHE A 120 5.00 13.33 -1.54
C PHE A 120 5.64 11.97 -1.78
N THR A 121 6.96 11.90 -1.96
CA THR A 121 7.68 10.63 -2.10
C THR A 121 7.60 9.80 -0.81
N ALA A 122 7.81 10.43 0.36
CA ALA A 122 7.65 9.72 1.63
C ALA A 122 6.18 9.34 1.89
N ALA A 123 5.23 10.24 1.61
CA ALA A 123 3.81 9.97 1.77
C ALA A 123 3.34 8.78 0.90
N LEU A 124 3.82 8.72 -0.35
CA LEU A 124 3.58 7.60 -1.26
C LEU A 124 4.00 6.26 -0.64
N GLY A 125 5.25 6.13 -0.20
CA GLY A 125 5.76 4.87 0.36
C GLY A 125 5.01 4.44 1.64
N LEU A 126 4.55 5.42 2.43
CA LEU A 126 3.74 5.15 3.62
C LEU A 126 2.32 4.68 3.25
N PHE A 127 1.66 5.28 2.25
CA PHE A 127 0.36 4.79 1.77
C PHE A 127 0.47 3.40 1.11
N GLU A 128 1.53 3.14 0.34
CA GLU A 128 1.81 1.80 -0.20
C GLU A 128 1.95 0.76 0.92
N SER A 129 2.64 1.12 2.02
CA SER A 129 2.75 0.25 3.20
C SER A 129 1.38 -0.07 3.82
N VAL A 130 0.45 0.89 3.86
CA VAL A 130 -0.93 0.66 4.35
C VAL A 130 -1.68 -0.31 3.44
N VAL A 131 -1.58 -0.13 2.12
CA VAL A 131 -2.21 -1.01 1.13
C VAL A 131 -1.66 -2.42 1.25
N GLU A 132 -0.35 -2.57 1.38
CA GLU A 132 0.32 -3.87 1.53
C GLU A 132 -0.16 -4.60 2.80
N ILE A 133 -0.13 -3.92 3.95
CA ILE A 133 -0.57 -4.51 5.23
C ILE A 133 -2.03 -4.97 5.14
N ASN A 134 -2.90 -4.13 4.58
CA ASN A 134 -4.31 -4.47 4.44
C ASN A 134 -4.53 -5.67 3.52
N ALA A 135 -3.65 -5.89 2.53
CA ALA A 135 -3.72 -7.02 1.62
C ALA A 135 -3.20 -8.34 2.20
N TYR A 136 -2.48 -8.34 3.33
CA TYR A 136 -2.03 -9.59 3.97
C TYR A 136 -3.21 -10.52 4.26
N ASP A 137 -3.04 -11.83 4.08
CA ASP A 137 -4.10 -12.83 4.28
C ASP A 137 -4.80 -12.74 5.64
N ALA A 138 -4.05 -12.31 6.67
CA ALA A 138 -4.57 -12.13 8.03
C ALA A 138 -5.54 -10.94 8.18
N ILE A 139 -5.62 -10.05 7.19
CA ILE A 139 -6.54 -8.91 7.10
C ILE A 139 -7.47 -9.08 5.89
N GLY A 140 -6.92 -9.33 4.69
CA GLY A 140 -7.67 -9.65 3.48
C GLY A 140 -8.52 -8.49 2.94
N LYS A 141 -8.08 -7.25 3.13
CA LYS A 141 -8.79 -6.03 2.72
C LYS A 141 -8.14 -5.43 1.47
N VAL A 142 -8.93 -5.26 0.42
CA VAL A 142 -8.58 -4.40 -0.72
C VAL A 142 -8.82 -2.94 -0.33
N ASP A 143 -7.76 -2.15 -0.14
CA ASP A 143 -7.84 -0.77 0.34
C ASP A 143 -7.79 0.26 -0.80
N THR A 144 -8.89 0.39 -1.54
CA THR A 144 -8.98 1.30 -2.70
C THR A 144 -8.75 2.76 -2.33
N SER A 145 -9.13 3.19 -1.12
CA SER A 145 -8.93 4.57 -0.68
C SER A 145 -7.45 4.93 -0.52
N ASN A 146 -6.66 4.06 0.14
CA ASN A 146 -5.22 4.31 0.26
C ASN A 146 -4.45 4.02 -1.02
N LEU A 147 -4.94 3.11 -1.86
CA LEU A 147 -4.39 2.93 -3.20
C LEU A 147 -4.57 4.18 -4.06
N TYR A 148 -5.72 4.85 -3.96
CA TYR A 148 -5.96 6.15 -4.60
C TYR A 148 -5.11 7.27 -3.99
N ASN A 149 -4.97 7.33 -2.66
CA ASN A 149 -4.06 8.29 -2.05
C ASN A 149 -2.61 8.10 -2.53
N ALA A 150 -2.13 6.86 -2.60
CA ALA A 150 -0.83 6.53 -3.15
C ALA A 150 -0.69 7.01 -4.61
N SER A 151 -1.68 6.77 -5.47
CA SER A 151 -1.60 7.22 -6.87
C SER A 151 -1.53 8.75 -6.98
N LEU A 152 -2.28 9.48 -6.16
CA LEU A 152 -2.19 10.93 -6.08
C LEU A 152 -0.81 11.40 -5.58
N MET A 153 -0.21 10.70 -4.61
CA MET A 153 1.14 11.03 -4.13
C MET A 153 2.20 10.80 -5.21
N ALA A 154 2.09 9.73 -6.00
CA ALA A 154 2.98 9.49 -7.13
C ALA A 154 2.88 10.63 -8.18
N VAL A 155 1.66 11.08 -8.49
CA VAL A 155 1.45 12.24 -9.37
C VAL A 155 2.14 13.49 -8.82
N GLN A 156 1.94 13.81 -7.54
CA GLN A 156 2.52 15.00 -6.91
C GLN A 156 4.05 14.91 -6.75
N ALA A 157 4.59 13.69 -6.58
CA ALA A 157 6.02 13.42 -6.58
C ALA A 157 6.65 13.47 -7.98
N ASN A 158 5.84 13.67 -9.03
CA ASN A 158 6.25 13.57 -10.44
C ASN A 158 6.73 12.19 -10.88
N ASP A 159 6.35 11.14 -10.16
CA ASP A 159 6.64 9.74 -10.52
C ASP A 159 5.48 9.19 -11.38
N SER A 160 5.54 9.49 -12.68
CA SER A 160 4.45 9.15 -13.61
C SER A 160 4.36 7.65 -13.85
N GLU A 161 5.49 6.94 -13.87
CA GLU A 161 5.54 5.48 -14.01
C GLU A 161 4.84 4.79 -12.83
N LYS A 162 5.11 5.22 -11.59
CA LYS A 162 4.41 4.69 -10.42
C LYS A 162 2.93 5.06 -10.42
N ALA A 163 2.59 6.30 -10.80
CA ALA A 163 1.19 6.71 -10.89
C ALA A 163 0.41 5.84 -11.90
N ILE A 164 0.99 5.52 -13.06
CA ILE A 164 0.42 4.59 -14.04
C ILE A 164 0.16 3.22 -13.41
N GLU A 165 1.15 2.63 -12.75
CA GLU A 165 1.03 1.33 -12.08
C GLU A 165 -0.15 1.30 -11.08
N LEU A 166 -0.29 2.37 -10.29
CA LEU A 166 -1.32 2.47 -9.26
C LEU A 166 -2.72 2.74 -9.86
N PHE A 167 -2.81 3.55 -10.92
CA PHE A 167 -4.08 3.76 -11.62
C PHE A 167 -4.54 2.52 -12.39
N ASP A 168 -3.63 1.75 -12.97
CA ASP A 168 -3.99 0.46 -13.59
C ASP A 168 -4.61 -0.48 -12.57
N LYS A 169 -4.02 -0.60 -11.36
CA LYS A 169 -4.63 -1.39 -10.27
C LYS A 169 -6.01 -0.88 -9.87
N LEU A 170 -6.22 0.44 -9.82
CA LEU A 170 -7.52 1.04 -9.51
C LEU A 170 -8.56 0.77 -10.61
N ILE A 171 -8.14 0.82 -11.88
CA ILE A 171 -8.97 0.49 -13.04
C ILE A 171 -9.35 -0.99 -13.03
N ASP A 172 -8.44 -1.89 -12.65
CA ASP A 172 -8.76 -3.32 -12.53
C ASP A 172 -9.82 -3.58 -11.45
N LEU A 173 -9.84 -2.76 -10.40
CA LEU A 173 -10.82 -2.85 -9.29
C LEU A 173 -12.16 -2.18 -9.61
N ASP A 174 -12.16 -1.08 -10.36
CA ASP A 174 -13.36 -0.42 -10.87
C ASP A 174 -13.14 0.07 -12.31
N PRO A 175 -13.37 -0.82 -13.31
CA PRO A 175 -13.12 -0.48 -14.71
C PRO A 175 -13.99 0.65 -15.23
N SER A 176 -15.13 0.91 -14.58
CA SER A 176 -16.10 1.93 -15.00
C SER A 176 -15.79 3.33 -14.49
N ASN A 177 -14.79 3.46 -13.61
CA ASN A 177 -14.41 4.74 -13.03
C ASN A 177 -13.61 5.60 -14.03
N GLY A 178 -14.30 6.53 -14.69
CA GLY A 178 -13.71 7.38 -15.71
C GLY A 178 -12.61 8.32 -15.21
N ASP A 179 -12.58 8.68 -13.92
CA ASP A 179 -11.54 9.53 -13.35
C ASP A 179 -10.20 8.80 -13.23
N TYR A 180 -10.21 7.48 -12.98
CA TYR A 180 -8.99 6.67 -12.97
C TYR A 180 -8.38 6.57 -14.38
N HIS A 181 -9.22 6.32 -15.39
CA HIS A 181 -8.78 6.34 -16.79
C HIS A 181 -8.25 7.71 -17.21
N LEU A 182 -8.93 8.78 -16.81
CA LEU A 182 -8.50 10.14 -17.14
C LEU A 182 -7.14 10.46 -16.50
N SER A 183 -6.94 10.06 -15.25
CA SER A 183 -5.68 10.25 -14.54
C SER A 183 -4.54 9.46 -15.20
N LEU A 184 -4.81 8.23 -15.65
CA LEU A 184 -3.87 7.40 -16.41
C LEU A 184 -3.46 8.06 -17.73
N ILE A 185 -4.44 8.55 -18.51
CA ILE A 185 -4.20 9.25 -19.78
C ILE A 185 -3.30 10.48 -19.56
N GLN A 186 -3.56 11.26 -18.50
CA GLN A 186 -2.73 12.42 -18.15
C GLN A 186 -1.28 12.04 -17.85
N GLN A 187 -1.03 10.87 -17.23
CA GLN A 187 0.33 10.40 -17.00
C GLN A 187 1.02 10.02 -18.30
N TYR A 188 0.33 9.33 -19.22
CA TYR A 188 0.90 9.04 -20.54
C TYR A 188 1.17 10.30 -21.37
N THR A 189 0.30 11.32 -21.27
CA THR A 189 0.56 12.64 -21.85
C THR A 189 1.83 13.27 -21.30
N LYS A 190 2.04 13.21 -19.98
CA LYS A 190 3.24 13.77 -19.33
C LYS A 190 4.52 13.04 -19.72
N LEU A 191 4.44 11.74 -20.00
CA LEU A 191 5.55 10.94 -20.51
C LEU A 191 5.74 11.06 -22.03
N GLU A 192 4.94 11.89 -22.72
CA GLU A 192 4.95 12.03 -24.18
C GLU A 192 4.80 10.68 -24.91
N ASN A 193 4.09 9.72 -24.29
CA ASN A 193 3.85 8.40 -24.85
C ASN A 193 2.50 8.37 -25.59
N ASP A 194 2.49 8.92 -26.80
CA ASP A 194 1.28 9.10 -27.60
C ASP A 194 0.54 7.78 -27.90
N GLU A 195 1.27 6.70 -28.15
CA GLU A 195 0.69 5.39 -28.43
C GLU A 195 -0.06 4.85 -27.20
N ALA A 196 0.59 4.83 -26.03
CA ALA A 196 -0.03 4.38 -24.80
C ALA A 196 -1.20 5.29 -24.39
N ARG A 197 -1.04 6.60 -24.55
CA ARG A 197 -2.10 7.59 -24.32
C ARG A 197 -3.34 7.29 -25.16
N PHE A 198 -3.18 7.08 -26.47
CA PHE A 198 -4.31 6.80 -27.35
C PHE A 198 -4.99 5.47 -27.01
N ASN A 199 -4.23 4.43 -26.70
CA ASN A 199 -4.78 3.15 -26.25
C ASN A 199 -5.57 3.31 -24.94
N ALA A 200 -5.08 4.11 -23.99
CA ALA A 200 -5.77 4.41 -22.74
C ALA A 200 -7.06 5.22 -22.97
N ILE A 201 -7.04 6.21 -23.88
CA ILE A 201 -8.24 6.95 -24.30
C ILE A 201 -9.32 5.98 -24.79
N LYS A 202 -8.98 5.12 -25.75
CA LYS A 202 -9.93 4.14 -26.30
C LYS A 202 -10.50 3.21 -25.22
N LYS A 203 -9.63 2.62 -24.39
CA LYS A 203 -10.05 1.71 -23.30
C LYS A 203 -10.97 2.43 -22.32
N GLY A 204 -10.63 3.68 -21.94
CA GLY A 204 -11.46 4.49 -21.07
C GLY A 204 -12.81 4.84 -21.69
N ARG A 205 -12.87 5.19 -22.98
CA ARG A 205 -14.12 5.44 -23.71
C ARG A 205 -15.02 4.21 -23.81
N GLU A 206 -14.44 3.03 -23.94
CA GLU A 206 -15.17 1.76 -23.94
C GLU A 206 -15.79 1.45 -22.57
N LEU A 207 -15.03 1.61 -21.50
CA LEU A 207 -15.44 1.21 -20.14
C LEU A 207 -16.23 2.29 -19.38
N ALA A 208 -16.01 3.57 -19.70
CA ALA A 208 -16.67 4.73 -19.10
C ALA A 208 -17.22 5.68 -20.18
N PRO A 209 -18.17 5.23 -21.02
CA PRO A 209 -18.59 5.92 -22.25
C PRO A 209 -19.28 7.27 -22.03
N ASN A 210 -19.71 7.58 -20.81
CA ASN A 210 -20.38 8.84 -20.48
C ASN A 210 -19.47 9.84 -19.75
N HIS A 211 -18.22 9.45 -19.46
CA HIS A 211 -17.29 10.31 -18.74
C HIS A 211 -16.85 11.47 -19.65
N THR A 212 -17.25 12.68 -19.30
CA THR A 212 -17.04 13.86 -20.17
C THR A 212 -15.56 14.16 -20.39
N GLY A 213 -14.71 13.98 -19.38
CA GLY A 213 -13.27 14.16 -19.53
C GLY A 213 -12.66 13.22 -20.57
N LEU A 214 -13.13 11.98 -20.66
CA LEU A 214 -12.61 11.01 -21.63
C LEU A 214 -13.06 11.36 -23.05
N ILE A 215 -14.29 11.85 -23.22
CA ILE A 215 -14.79 12.35 -24.50
C ILE A 215 -13.89 13.49 -25.00
N PHE A 216 -13.54 14.44 -24.13
CA PHE A 216 -12.65 15.53 -24.51
C PHE A 216 -11.23 15.06 -24.87
N GLU A 217 -10.66 14.11 -24.15
CA GLU A 217 -9.35 13.56 -24.49
C GLU A 217 -9.33 12.94 -25.90
N GLU A 218 -10.39 12.20 -26.27
CA GLU A 218 -10.56 11.60 -27.59
C GLU A 218 -10.74 12.66 -28.70
N VAL A 219 -11.62 13.64 -28.47
CA VAL A 219 -11.84 14.76 -29.39
C VAL A 219 -10.54 15.55 -29.62
N ASN A 220 -9.83 15.90 -28.54
CA ASN A 220 -8.57 16.63 -28.62
C ASN A 220 -7.49 15.83 -29.36
N TYR A 221 -7.47 14.50 -29.17
CA TYR A 221 -6.56 13.63 -29.92
C TYR A 221 -6.83 13.73 -31.43
N TYR A 222 -8.08 13.57 -31.88
CA TYR A 222 -8.39 13.63 -33.31
C TYR A 222 -8.21 15.02 -33.91
N LEU A 223 -8.50 16.09 -33.15
CA LEU A 223 -8.20 17.46 -33.56
C LEU A 223 -6.70 17.68 -33.77
N ALA A 224 -5.85 17.22 -32.84
CA ALA A 224 -4.40 17.33 -32.97
C ALA A 224 -3.85 16.59 -34.21
N GLN A 225 -4.50 15.50 -34.60
CA GLN A 225 -4.17 14.73 -35.81
C GLN A 225 -4.80 15.29 -37.10
N ASN A 226 -5.62 16.34 -37.03
CA ASN A 226 -6.46 16.84 -38.12
C ASN A 226 -7.34 15.74 -38.77
N ASN A 227 -7.72 14.72 -38.00
CA ASN A 227 -8.52 13.60 -38.48
C ASN A 227 -10.01 13.88 -38.31
N ASN A 228 -10.56 14.68 -39.23
CA ASN A 228 -11.95 15.15 -39.18
C ASN A 228 -12.99 14.02 -39.31
N GLU A 229 -12.64 12.91 -39.97
CA GLU A 229 -13.54 11.76 -40.16
C GLU A 229 -13.76 11.04 -38.84
N GLU A 230 -12.68 10.65 -38.16
CA GLU A 230 -12.76 9.99 -36.86
C GLU A 230 -13.31 10.91 -35.77
N LEU A 231 -13.00 12.21 -35.84
CA LEU A 231 -13.59 13.20 -34.95
C LEU A 231 -15.12 13.21 -35.03
N LEU A 232 -15.68 13.21 -36.24
CA LEU A 232 -17.14 13.19 -36.43
C LEU A 232 -17.75 11.91 -35.85
N ILE A 233 -17.14 10.75 -36.13
CA ILE A 233 -17.58 9.45 -35.59
C ILE A 233 -17.56 9.45 -34.05
N SER A 234 -16.49 9.96 -33.45
CA SER A 234 -16.34 10.05 -31.99
C SER A 234 -17.42 10.95 -31.37
N LEU A 235 -17.67 12.13 -31.96
CA LEU A 235 -18.71 13.06 -31.48
C LEU A 235 -20.12 12.46 -31.58
N GLU A 236 -20.45 11.81 -32.70
CA GLU A 236 -21.73 11.11 -32.85
C GLU A 236 -21.91 9.98 -31.82
N SER A 237 -20.85 9.20 -31.59
CA SER A 237 -20.83 8.15 -30.57
C SER A 237 -20.99 8.71 -29.16
N ALA A 238 -20.32 9.82 -28.84
CA ALA A 238 -20.42 10.50 -27.55
C ALA A 238 -21.83 11.04 -27.29
N ILE A 239 -22.46 11.68 -28.28
CA ILE A 239 -23.85 12.15 -28.22
C ILE A 239 -24.80 10.98 -27.94
N LYS A 240 -24.61 9.85 -28.65
CA LYS A 240 -25.43 8.66 -28.46
C LYS A 240 -25.27 8.03 -27.07
N ALA A 241 -24.05 8.03 -26.53
CA ALA A 241 -23.76 7.49 -25.21
C ALA A 241 -24.33 8.38 -24.09
N ALA A 242 -24.26 9.70 -24.24
CA ALA A 242 -24.70 10.68 -23.25
C ALA A 242 -25.66 11.73 -23.85
N PRO A 243 -26.90 11.35 -24.23
CA PRO A 243 -27.84 12.23 -24.95
C PRO A 243 -28.36 13.42 -24.15
N GLU A 244 -28.16 13.42 -22.82
CA GLU A 244 -28.53 14.53 -21.94
C GLU A 244 -27.33 15.45 -21.62
N ASN A 245 -26.14 15.16 -22.16
CA ASN A 245 -24.95 15.95 -21.90
C ASN A 245 -24.97 17.24 -22.73
N LYS A 246 -25.29 18.35 -22.05
CA LYS A 246 -25.40 19.68 -22.65
C LYS A 246 -24.11 20.21 -23.28
N ILE A 247 -22.96 19.60 -23.03
CA ILE A 247 -21.70 20.01 -23.66
C ILE A 247 -21.54 19.37 -25.05
N LEU A 248 -22.25 18.28 -25.33
CA LEU A 248 -22.19 17.56 -26.61
C LEU A 248 -23.26 18.03 -27.63
N HIS A 249 -24.14 18.95 -27.24
CA HIS A 249 -25.27 19.47 -28.02
C HIS A 249 -25.20 20.99 -28.15
#